data_AF-A0A1I7FBV1-F1
#
_entry.id   AF-A0A1I7FBV1-F1
#
_cell.length_a   1.000
_cell.length_b   1.000
_cell.length_c   1.000
_cell.angle_alpha   90.00
_cell.angle_beta   90.00
_cell.angle_gamma   90.00
#
_symmetry.space_group_name_H-M   'P 1'
#
loop_
_entity.id
_entity.type
_entity.pdbx_description
1 polymer ?
#
loop_
_entity_poly.entity_id
_entity_poly.type
_entity_poly.pdbx_seq_one_letter_code
_entity_poly.pdbx_strand_id
1 'polypeptide(L)'
;METIHFRIDEETKRLAMQAAKRHQTDLTKLMRQKAEELANEEREYQKNTHVHWLETEIEKAIDRCENGSAHFIDDAESHRRMALLRNKLSRG
;
A
#
# COMPACT_ATOMS: atom_id res chain seq x y z
N MET A 1 -17.35 16.03 11.00
CA MET A 1 -17.79 14.62 10.88
C MET A 1 -18.61 14.54 9.61
N GLU A 2 -18.23 13.67 8.69
CA GLU A 2 -18.98 13.45 7.44
C GLU A 2 -19.95 12.27 7.64
N THR A 3 -21.12 12.33 7.01
CA THR A 3 -22.17 11.32 7.13
C THR A 3 -22.22 10.49 5.86
N ILE A 4 -22.24 9.16 6.01
CA ILE A 4 -22.35 8.21 4.89
C ILE A 4 -23.73 7.55 4.96
N HIS A 5 -24.47 7.58 3.86
CA HIS A 5 -25.77 6.92 3.74
C HIS A 5 -25.62 5.61 2.95
N PHE A 6 -26.00 4.50 3.56
CA PHE A 6 -26.01 3.18 2.92
C PHE A 6 -27.43 2.79 2.54
N ARG A 7 -27.60 2.28 1.32
CA ARG A 7 -28.84 1.63 0.90
C ARG A 7 -28.65 0.12 1.00
N ILE A 8 -29.41 -0.52 1.89
CA ILE A 8 -29.35 -1.96 2.16
C ILE A 8 -30.78 -2.50 2.31
N ASP A 9 -30.95 -3.79 2.05
CA ASP A 9 -32.23 -4.48 2.22
C ASP A 9 -32.62 -4.58 3.70
N GLU A 10 -33.94 -4.65 3.94
CA GLU A 10 -34.55 -4.74 5.27
C GLU A 10 -34.02 -5.96 6.06
N GLU A 11 -33.88 -7.11 5.40
CA GLU A 11 -33.37 -8.33 6.01
C GLU A 11 -31.90 -8.17 6.45
N THR A 12 -31.07 -7.63 5.56
CA THR A 12 -29.65 -7.36 5.82
C THR A 12 -29.50 -6.39 6.99
N LYS A 13 -30.30 -5.32 7.04
CA LYS A 13 -30.34 -4.38 8.17
C LYS A 13 -30.69 -5.09 9.48
N ARG A 14 -31.72 -5.94 9.48
CA ARG A 14 -32.15 -6.68 10.68
C ARG A 14 -31.05 -7.61 11.20
N LEU A 15 -30.42 -8.37 10.30
CA LEU A 15 -29.31 -9.27 10.64
C LEU A 15 -28.10 -8.51 11.17
N ALA A 16 -27.74 -7.38 10.53
CA ALA A 16 -26.64 -6.53 10.97
C ALA A 16 -26.88 -5.92 12.37
N MET A 17 -28.11 -5.48 12.64
CA MET A 17 -28.50 -5.00 13.98
C MET A 17 -28.45 -6.12 15.02
N GLN A 18 -28.85 -7.35 14.67
CA GLN A 18 -28.77 -8.50 15.58
C GLN A 18 -27.31 -8.88 15.88
N ALA A 19 -26.44 -8.83 14.87
CA ALA A 19 -25.00 -9.03 15.05
C ALA A 19 -24.41 -7.94 15.98
N ALA A 20 -24.75 -6.68 15.76
CA ALA A 20 -24.31 -5.58 16.63
C ALA A 20 -24.70 -5.79 18.10
N LYS A 21 -25.96 -6.18 18.34
CA LYS A 21 -26.44 -6.55 19.68
C LYS A 21 -25.65 -7.70 20.31
N ARG A 22 -25.29 -8.73 19.53
CA ARG A 22 -24.46 -9.85 20.00
C ARG A 22 -23.08 -9.40 20.46
N HIS A 23 -22.52 -8.40 19.79
CA HIS A 23 -21.24 -7.79 20.13
C HIS A 23 -21.36 -6.65 21.17
N GLN A 24 -22.53 -6.49 21.81
CA GLN A 24 -22.80 -5.43 22.80
C GLN A 24 -22.41 -4.02 22.31
N THR A 25 -22.60 -3.76 21.01
CA THR A 25 -22.18 -2.52 20.36
C THR A 25 -23.27 -2.03 19.41
N ASP A 26 -23.13 -0.78 18.98
CA ASP A 26 -24.03 -0.18 18.00
C ASP A 26 -23.59 -0.48 16.58
N LEU A 27 -24.57 -0.67 15.68
CA LEU A 27 -24.31 -0.90 14.25
C LEU A 27 -23.46 0.23 13.65
N THR A 28 -23.72 1.48 14.01
CA THR A 28 -22.93 2.63 13.54
C THR A 28 -21.47 2.57 13.98
N LYS A 29 -21.18 2.07 15.19
CA LYS A 29 -19.81 1.92 15.68
C LYS A 29 -19.07 0.81 14.92
N LEU A 30 -19.74 -0.32 14.66
CA LEU A 30 -19.18 -1.39 13.82
C LEU A 30 -18.92 -0.93 12.39
N MET A 31 -19.86 -0.20 11.78
CA MET A 31 -19.70 0.31 10.42
C MET A 31 -18.56 1.33 10.33
N ARG A 32 -18.39 2.17 11.37
CA ARG A 32 -17.22 3.07 11.47
C ARG A 32 -15.92 2.30 11.53
N GLN A 33 -15.82 1.31 12.43
CA GLN A 33 -14.64 0.48 12.55
C GLN A 33 -14.32 -0.23 11.23
N LYS A 34 -15.33 -0.77 10.54
CA LYS A 34 -15.15 -1.41 9.24
C LYS A 34 -14.67 -0.44 8.15
N ALA A 35 -15.16 0.80 8.16
CA ALA A 35 -14.66 1.83 7.25
C ALA A 35 -13.19 2.20 7.54
N GLU A 36 -12.81 2.27 8.82
CA GLU A 36 -11.41 2.53 9.22
C GLU A 36 -10.48 1.37 8.84
N GLU A 37 -10.91 0.12 9.04
CA GLU A 37 -10.19 -1.09 8.60
C GLU A 37 -9.97 -1.04 7.08
N LEU A 38 -11.03 -0.79 6.30
CA LEU A 38 -10.94 -0.70 4.84
C LEU A 38 -10.01 0.43 4.37
N ALA A 39 -10.05 1.59 5.04
CA ALA A 39 -9.16 2.70 4.73
C ALA A 39 -7.69 2.36 5.03
N ASN A 40 -7.41 1.57 6.08
CA ASN A 40 -6.07 1.12 6.38
C ASN A 40 -5.58 0.07 5.37
N GLU A 41 -6.43 -0.87 4.97
CA GLU A 41 -6.12 -1.83 3.91
C GLU A 41 -5.76 -1.11 2.61
N GLU A 42 -6.53 -0.10 2.21
CA GLU A 42 -6.24 0.70 1.02
C GLU A 42 -4.94 1.50 1.15
N ARG A 43 -4.66 2.08 2.33
CA ARG A 43 -3.36 2.75 2.59
C ARG A 43 -2.20 1.78 2.54
N GLU A 44 -2.34 0.58 3.09
CA GLU A 44 -1.32 -0.46 3.01
C GLU A 44 -1.13 -0.91 1.57
N TYR A 45 -2.21 -1.10 0.80
CA TYR A 45 -2.13 -1.39 -0.61
C TYR A 45 -1.37 -0.29 -1.34
N GLN A 46 -1.71 0.99 -1.15
CA GLN A 46 -1.02 2.12 -1.78
C GLN A 46 0.46 2.23 -1.36
N LYS A 47 0.78 1.97 -0.09
CA LYS A 47 2.17 1.93 0.40
C LYS A 47 2.97 0.75 -0.16
N ASN A 48 2.33 -0.41 -0.30
CA ASN A 48 2.91 -1.62 -0.87
C ASN A 48 2.90 -1.59 -2.41
N THR A 49 2.14 -0.67 -3.01
CA THR A 49 2.16 -0.43 -4.44
C THR A 49 3.49 0.25 -4.73
N HIS A 50 4.30 -0.40 -5.56
CA HIS A 50 5.66 -0.06 -6.01
C HIS A 50 6.06 1.43 -6.06
N VAL A 51 5.11 2.35 -6.20
CA VAL A 51 5.29 3.80 -6.21
C VAL A 51 6.03 4.31 -4.97
N HIS A 52 5.61 3.94 -3.76
CA HIS A 52 6.27 4.48 -2.55
C HIS A 52 7.69 3.94 -2.39
N TRP A 53 7.91 2.66 -2.71
CA TRP A 53 9.24 2.08 -2.75
C TRP A 53 10.12 2.75 -3.80
N LEU A 54 9.58 3.03 -4.99
CA LEU A 54 10.30 3.67 -6.08
C LEU A 54 10.64 5.12 -5.74
N GLU A 55 9.70 5.88 -5.18
CA GLU A 55 9.92 7.25 -4.69
C GLU A 55 11.04 7.28 -3.65
N THR A 56 11.00 6.38 -2.67
CA THR A 56 12.04 6.26 -1.64
C THR A 56 13.41 5.94 -2.24
N GLU A 57 13.46 5.07 -3.25
CA GLU A 57 14.72 4.69 -3.88
C GLU A 57 15.28 5.81 -4.78
N ILE A 58 14.39 6.59 -5.42
CA ILE A 58 14.75 7.81 -6.15
C ILE A 58 15.31 8.87 -5.20
N GLU A 59 14.64 9.13 -4.06
CA GLU A 59 15.12 10.09 -3.05
C GLU A 59 16.54 9.72 -2.56
N LYS A 60 16.79 8.45 -2.23
CA LYS A 60 18.14 7.99 -1.86
C LYS A 60 19.17 8.20 -2.98
N ALA A 61 18.78 8.02 -4.24
CA ALA A 61 19.68 8.24 -5.36
C ALA A 61 20.03 9.72 -5.52
N ILE A 62 19.05 10.61 -5.31
CA ILE A 62 19.24 12.06 -5.29
C ILE A 62 20.17 12.44 -4.13
N ASP A 63 19.91 11.99 -2.91
CA ASP A 63 20.73 12.26 -1.74
C ASP A 63 22.19 11.82 -1.94
N ARG A 64 22.40 10.67 -2.59
CA ARG A 64 23.75 10.19 -2.91
C ARG A 64 24.47 11.09 -3.91
N CYS A 65 23.73 11.60 -4.89
CA CYS A 65 24.23 12.54 -5.88
C CYS A 65 24.61 13.88 -5.25
N GLU A 66 23.73 14.43 -4.41
CA GLU A 66 23.96 15.70 -3.70
C GLU A 66 25.14 15.62 -2.72
N ASN A 67 25.28 14.50 -2.01
CA ASN A 67 26.38 14.27 -1.08
C ASN A 67 27.70 13.84 -1.76
N GLY A 68 27.77 13.82 -3.09
CA GLY A 68 28.98 13.46 -3.86
C GLY A 68 29.39 11.98 -3.72
N SER A 69 28.51 11.13 -3.19
CA SER A 69 28.73 9.69 -3.02
C SER A 69 28.21 8.85 -4.18
N ALA A 70 27.61 9.49 -5.19
CA ALA A 70 27.19 8.84 -6.42
C ALA A 70 28.38 8.49 -7.31
N HIS A 71 28.38 7.26 -7.84
CA HIS A 71 29.37 6.80 -8.80
C HIS A 71 28.70 6.61 -10.15
N PHE A 72 29.12 7.41 -11.13
CA PHE A 72 28.64 7.33 -12.50
C PHE A 72 29.50 6.32 -13.27
N ILE A 73 28.85 5.47 -14.05
CA ILE A 73 29.49 4.48 -14.91
C ILE A 73 29.18 4.80 -16.37
N ASP A 74 30.05 4.37 -17.27
CA ASP A 74 29.79 4.51 -18.72
C ASP A 74 28.76 3.48 -19.22
N ASP A 75 28.25 3.72 -20.43
CA ASP A 75 27.23 2.90 -21.06
C ASP A 75 27.68 1.43 -21.25
N ALA A 76 28.95 1.24 -21.64
CA ALA A 76 29.51 -0.09 -21.88
C ALA A 76 29.70 -0.89 -20.58
N GLU A 77 30.04 -0.24 -19.49
CA GLU A 77 30.11 -0.81 -18.15
C GLU A 77 28.72 -1.12 -17.60
N SER A 78 27.75 -0.23 -17.81
CA SER A 78 26.34 -0.45 -17.46
C SER A 78 25.78 -1.71 -18.13
N HIS A 79 25.96 -1.83 -19.45
CA HIS A 79 25.54 -3.02 -20.21
C HIS A 79 26.20 -4.30 -19.71
N ARG A 80 27.50 -4.27 -19.41
CA ARG A 80 28.23 -5.42 -18.85
C ARG A 80 27.68 -5.83 -17.48
N ARG A 81 27.47 -4.88 -16.56
CA ARG A 81 26.90 -5.15 -15.23
C ARG A 81 25.49 -5.74 -15.32
N MET A 82 24.64 -5.17 -16.16
CA MET A 82 23.27 -5.66 -16.35
C MET A 82 23.23 -7.07 -16.95
N ALA A 83 24.09 -7.38 -17.91
CA ALA A 83 24.21 -8.73 -18.46
C ALA A 83 24.66 -9.75 -17.41
N LEU A 84 25.61 -9.39 -16.55
CA LEU A 84 26.05 -10.23 -15.44
C LEU A 84 24.94 -10.48 -14.42
N LEU A 85 24.16 -9.46 -14.07
CA LEU A 85 23.02 -9.58 -13.15
C LEU A 85 21.91 -10.47 -13.73
N ARG A 86 21.56 -10.30 -15.00
CA ARG A 86 20.58 -11.16 -15.70
C ARG A 86 21.01 -12.63 -15.68
N ASN A 87 22.30 -12.92 -15.92
CA ASN A 87 22.85 -14.27 -15.88
C ASN A 87 22.86 -14.89 -14.47
N LYS A 88 22.95 -14.08 -13.41
CA LYS A 88 22.84 -14.57 -12.02
C LYS A 88 21.40 -14.92 -11.66
N LEU A 89 20.44 -14.11 -12.10
CA LEU A 89 19.02 -14.34 -11.87
C LEU A 89 18.47 -15.54 -12.63
N SER A 90 18.99 -15.85 -13.82
CA SER A 90 18.57 -17.02 -14.60
C SER A 90 19.19 -18.35 -14.13
N ARG A 91 20.13 -18.30 -13.17
CA ARG A 91 20.83 -19.47 -12.62
C ARG A 91 20.42 -19.82 -11.19
N GLY A 92 19.49 -19.09 -10.59
CA GLY A 92 18.86 -19.39 -9.29
C GLY A 92 17.41 -19.81 -9.49
#